data_AF-A0AA38PKU5-F1
#
_entry.id   AF-A0AA38PKU5-F1
#
_cell.length_a   1.000
_cell.length_b   1.000
_cell.length_c   1.000
_cell.angle_alpha   90.00
_cell.angle_beta   90.00
_cell.angle_gamma   90.00
#
_symmetry.space_group_name_H-M   'P 1'
#
loop_
_entity.id
_entity.type
_entity.pdbx_description
1 polymer ?
#
loop_
_entity_poly.entity_id
_entity_poly.type
_entity_poly.pdbx_seq_one_letter_code
_entity_poly.pdbx_strand_id
1 'polypeptide(L)'
;MSKRLVHLPLKSLEQCFVCHKNNTKLKLCSYCVEATYCSAECQTKDWAKHKGICGKTKTDRISLDQFHPFLAYLAESNRLLPERPTHIALTRKILNGPNPYVRETHFRDGKSAKLVVLGEPIRPGVSPYSNSEWWPKALSDKVRAKLARRFLREGDTLPLICVALVALLGEMYTTPDEDSNLRRTRLQYKSSPIADFGIAKGSARVTPEDMFAYLDTKTNKFWFGQDPKDHYWIYFTTLKGEELVLDFGMFTFNCCMFIPTEPYYHDDPVWQMAPPLPSPCYFRNRVMERNAPDLHRETRRVSVLRNPDFHRFVTQADVVDGTSLPDCSILFDFMESFQSRPLTEKEKELTQMWVFWNTRWMKFVISSRFWVNWPAEPTLMVEQDPGELDDLDYWEPTEAMRRDFLKEKQEKKLKKKA
;
A
#
# COMPACT_ATOMS: atom_id res chain seq x y z
N MET A 1 2.08 28.63 16.31
CA MET A 1 1.49 27.65 15.38
C MET A 1 0.30 27.01 16.07
N SER A 2 -0.83 26.84 15.37
CA SER A 2 -2.01 26.17 15.95
C SER A 2 -1.67 24.73 16.29
N LYS A 3 -2.21 24.22 17.41
CA LYS A 3 -1.95 22.85 17.85
C LYS A 3 -2.61 21.88 16.88
N ARG A 4 -1.82 21.00 16.26
CA ARG A 4 -2.32 19.89 15.44
C ARG A 4 -2.88 18.81 16.36
N LEU A 5 -4.12 18.36 16.13
CA LEU A 5 -4.75 17.29 16.89
C LEU A 5 -5.22 16.17 15.96
N VAL A 6 -5.06 14.92 16.39
CA VAL A 6 -5.60 13.76 15.67
C VAL A 6 -7.09 13.62 15.99
N HIS A 7 -7.92 13.53 14.95
CA HIS A 7 -9.35 13.33 15.04
C HIS A 7 -9.71 11.90 14.64
N LEU A 8 -10.15 11.12 15.62
CA LEU A 8 -10.50 9.74 15.41
C LEU A 8 -11.90 9.61 14.79
N PRO A 9 -12.07 8.80 13.73
CA PRO A 9 -13.39 8.42 13.26
C PRO A 9 -14.08 7.50 14.28
N LEU A 10 -15.39 7.37 14.13
CA LEU A 10 -16.19 6.40 14.89
C LEU A 10 -15.60 5.00 14.75
N LYS A 11 -15.55 4.26 15.87
CA LYS A 11 -15.07 2.87 15.90
C LYS A 11 -16.18 1.89 15.51
N SER A 12 -17.40 2.14 15.95
CA SER A 12 -18.56 1.27 15.75
C SER A 12 -19.86 2.08 15.76
N LEU A 13 -20.95 1.47 15.26
CA LEU A 13 -22.30 2.02 15.26
C LEU A 13 -23.08 1.54 16.49
N GLU A 14 -22.62 1.90 17.68
CA GLU A 14 -23.23 1.41 18.93
C GLU A 14 -24.23 2.39 19.54
N GLN A 15 -23.88 3.68 19.62
CA GLN A 15 -24.66 4.69 20.34
C GLN A 15 -25.05 5.90 19.49
N CYS A 16 -26.23 6.45 19.78
CA CYS A 16 -26.66 7.75 19.24
C CYS A 16 -25.84 8.88 19.87
N PHE A 17 -25.35 9.81 19.04
CA PHE A 17 -24.54 10.96 19.48
C PHE A 17 -25.29 11.92 20.42
N VAL A 18 -26.64 11.90 20.39
CA VAL A 18 -27.48 12.84 21.14
C VAL A 18 -28.10 12.23 22.37
N CYS A 19 -28.73 11.07 22.24
CA CYS A 19 -29.45 10.45 23.36
C CYS A 19 -28.66 9.34 24.03
N HIS A 20 -27.47 9.00 23.51
CA HIS A 20 -26.56 7.95 24.01
C HIS A 20 -27.18 6.56 24.15
N LYS A 21 -28.39 6.36 23.64
CA LYS A 21 -29.05 5.04 23.61
C LYS A 21 -28.34 4.16 22.60
N ASN A 22 -28.05 2.94 23.03
CA ASN A 22 -27.62 1.90 22.12
C ASN A 22 -28.78 1.54 21.19
N ASN A 23 -28.53 1.52 19.90
CA ASN A 23 -29.58 1.21 18.92
C ASN A 23 -28.98 0.42 17.76
N THR A 24 -29.70 -0.62 17.32
CA THR A 24 -29.29 -1.46 16.21
C THR A 24 -29.45 -0.78 14.85
N LYS A 25 -30.19 0.34 14.76
CA LYS A 25 -30.51 1.04 13.51
C LYS A 25 -30.05 2.50 13.53
N LEU A 26 -28.80 2.75 13.92
CA LEU A 26 -28.21 4.08 13.83
C LEU A 26 -27.98 4.47 12.36
N LYS A 27 -28.28 5.74 12.06
CA LYS A 27 -28.00 6.38 10.78
C LYS A 27 -26.80 7.29 10.92
N LEU A 28 -25.91 7.27 9.94
CA LEU A 28 -24.80 8.22 9.86
C LEU A 28 -25.28 9.55 9.29
N CYS A 29 -24.65 10.63 9.72
CA CYS A 29 -24.79 11.91 9.04
C CYS A 29 -24.43 11.75 7.56
N SER A 30 -25.34 12.08 6.65
CA SER A 30 -25.16 11.89 5.20
C SER A 30 -24.02 12.70 4.60
N TYR A 31 -23.62 13.78 5.28
CA TYR A 31 -22.58 14.71 4.83
C TYR A 31 -21.20 14.31 5.35
N CYS A 32 -20.96 14.41 6.66
CA CYS A 32 -19.63 14.14 7.24
C CYS A 32 -19.37 12.67 7.54
N VAL A 33 -20.42 11.87 7.82
CA VAL A 33 -20.31 10.46 8.22
C VAL A 33 -19.54 10.26 9.55
N GLU A 34 -19.42 11.33 10.36
CA GLU A 34 -18.70 11.33 11.64
C GLU A 34 -19.64 11.29 12.86
N ALA A 35 -20.95 11.45 12.66
CA ALA A 35 -21.96 11.42 13.73
C ALA A 35 -23.06 10.39 13.43
N THR A 36 -23.57 9.76 14.49
CA THR A 36 -24.62 8.72 14.45
C THR A 36 -25.89 9.17 15.17
N TYR A 37 -27.05 8.88 14.57
CA TYR A 37 -28.35 9.26 15.12
C TYR A 37 -29.32 8.10 15.04
N CYS A 38 -30.12 7.90 16.10
CA CYS A 38 -31.19 6.90 16.08
C CYS A 38 -32.45 7.38 15.35
N SER A 39 -32.63 8.69 15.19
CA SER A 39 -33.78 9.31 14.52
C SER A 39 -33.42 10.67 13.93
N ALA A 40 -34.25 11.17 13.00
CA ALA A 40 -34.14 12.52 12.45
C ALA A 40 -34.32 13.60 13.53
N GLU A 41 -35.09 13.31 14.57
CA GLU A 41 -35.26 14.19 15.74
C GLU A 41 -33.93 14.39 16.48
N CYS A 42 -33.17 13.31 16.73
CA CYS A 42 -31.84 13.42 17.33
C CYS A 42 -30.92 14.22 16.43
N GLN A 43 -30.89 13.94 15.12
CA GLN A 43 -30.07 14.71 14.19
C GLN A 43 -30.44 16.21 14.19
N THR A 44 -31.72 16.55 14.24
CA THR A 44 -32.20 17.94 14.27
C THR A 44 -31.80 18.64 15.58
N LYS A 45 -31.87 17.95 16.72
CA LYS A 45 -31.42 18.47 18.03
C LYS A 45 -29.92 18.78 18.04
N ASP A 46 -29.11 17.94 17.40
CA ASP A 46 -27.65 18.16 17.29
C ASP A 46 -27.28 19.24 16.28
N TRP A 47 -28.14 19.51 15.30
CA TRP A 47 -27.81 20.31 14.12
C TRP A 47 -27.25 21.69 14.45
N ALA A 48 -27.75 22.36 15.49
CA ALA A 48 -27.27 23.67 15.91
C ALA A 48 -25.75 23.68 16.22
N LYS A 49 -25.25 22.59 16.83
CA LYS A 49 -23.82 22.40 17.14
C LYS A 49 -23.08 21.77 15.97
N HIS A 50 -23.67 20.75 15.35
CA HIS A 50 -23.04 19.95 14.31
C HIS A 50 -22.80 20.71 13.00
N LYS A 51 -23.68 21.67 12.63
CA LYS A 51 -23.59 22.38 11.35
C LYS A 51 -22.30 23.16 11.14
N GLY A 52 -21.62 23.59 12.21
CA GLY A 52 -20.36 24.34 12.13
C GLY A 52 -19.22 23.48 11.59
N ILE A 53 -19.24 22.19 11.93
CA ILE A 53 -18.21 21.22 11.53
C ILE A 53 -18.68 20.32 10.38
N CYS A 54 -19.95 20.35 10.00
CA CYS A 54 -20.53 19.44 9.02
C CYS A 54 -20.81 20.13 7.69
N GLY A 55 -20.55 19.42 6.58
CA GLY A 55 -20.98 19.85 5.25
C GLY A 55 -19.99 19.47 4.15
N LYS A 56 -20.45 19.54 2.90
CA LYS A 56 -19.61 19.29 1.71
C LYS A 56 -18.43 20.25 1.59
N THR A 57 -18.49 21.40 2.26
CA THR A 57 -17.42 22.40 2.27
C THR A 57 -16.44 22.23 3.42
N LYS A 58 -16.73 21.34 4.39
CA LYS A 58 -15.93 21.14 5.61
C LYS A 58 -15.28 19.76 5.66
N THR A 59 -15.86 18.76 5.00
CA THR A 59 -15.31 17.39 4.99
C THR A 59 -15.25 16.85 3.56
N ASP A 60 -14.04 16.51 3.11
CA ASP A 60 -13.78 15.71 1.93
C ASP A 60 -13.78 14.22 2.28
N ARG A 61 -14.45 13.43 1.43
CA ARG A 61 -14.50 11.97 1.56
C ARG A 61 -13.85 11.37 0.32
N ILE A 62 -12.72 10.70 0.51
CA ILE A 62 -11.97 10.09 -0.57
C ILE A 62 -12.23 8.60 -0.57
N SER A 63 -12.58 8.05 -1.74
CA SER A 63 -12.73 6.61 -1.90
C SER A 63 -11.37 5.92 -1.79
N LEU A 64 -11.27 4.90 -0.94
CA LEU A 64 -10.06 4.08 -0.83
C LEU A 64 -9.77 3.33 -2.14
N ASP A 65 -10.79 2.96 -2.92
CA ASP A 65 -10.61 2.39 -4.26
C ASP A 65 -9.84 3.37 -5.17
N GLN A 66 -10.12 4.68 -5.07
CA GLN A 66 -9.45 5.73 -5.84
C GLN A 66 -8.08 6.10 -5.24
N PHE A 67 -7.89 5.92 -3.93
CA PHE A 67 -6.74 6.47 -3.20
C PHE A 67 -5.59 5.49 -2.96
N HIS A 68 -5.87 4.19 -2.84
CA HIS A 68 -4.82 3.19 -2.63
C HIS A 68 -3.72 3.15 -3.72
N PRO A 69 -3.97 3.50 -5.00
CA PRO A 69 -2.89 3.59 -6.00
C PRO A 69 -1.85 4.64 -5.65
N PHE A 70 -2.29 5.77 -5.08
CA PHE A 70 -1.38 6.81 -4.62
C PHE A 70 -0.52 6.33 -3.45
N LEU A 71 -1.07 5.53 -2.54
CA LEU A 71 -0.28 4.92 -1.46
C LEU A 71 0.78 3.95 -2.02
N ALA A 72 0.43 3.16 -3.04
CA ALA A 72 1.39 2.30 -3.74
C ALA A 72 2.48 3.12 -4.46
N TYR A 73 2.09 4.24 -5.07
CA TYR A 73 3.02 5.17 -5.72
C TYR A 73 3.98 5.83 -4.73
N LEU A 74 3.54 6.22 -3.53
CA LEU A 74 4.42 6.72 -2.47
C LEU A 74 5.47 5.65 -2.10
N ALA A 75 5.04 4.40 -1.92
CA ALA A 75 5.94 3.30 -1.60
C ALA A 75 6.95 3.05 -2.72
N GLU A 76 6.53 3.08 -3.98
CA GLU A 76 7.44 2.89 -5.12
C GLU A 76 8.40 4.06 -5.30
N SER A 77 7.94 5.30 -5.13
CA SER A 77 8.78 6.50 -5.20
C SER A 77 9.95 6.43 -4.22
N ASN A 78 9.68 5.97 -2.99
CA ASN A 78 10.71 5.78 -1.96
C ASN A 78 11.77 4.73 -2.35
N ARG A 79 11.40 3.71 -3.12
CA ARG A 79 12.34 2.70 -3.63
C ARG A 79 13.28 3.24 -4.70
N LEU A 80 12.89 4.32 -5.39
CA LEU A 80 13.63 4.94 -6.49
C LEU A 80 14.53 6.08 -6.02
N LEU A 81 14.43 6.49 -4.75
CA LEU A 81 15.29 7.52 -4.20
C LEU A 81 16.76 7.08 -4.19
N PRO A 82 17.71 7.93 -4.65
CA PRO A 82 19.13 7.57 -4.81
C PRO A 82 19.81 7.11 -3.51
N GLU A 83 19.32 7.53 -2.35
CA GLU A 83 19.87 7.20 -1.04
C GLU A 83 19.62 5.75 -0.66
N ARG A 84 18.67 5.07 -1.33
CA ARG A 84 18.41 3.66 -1.11
C ARG A 84 19.52 2.82 -1.74
N PRO A 85 20.19 1.93 -0.97
CA PRO A 85 21.23 1.08 -1.52
C PRO A 85 20.66 0.21 -2.63
N THR A 86 21.37 0.16 -3.76
CA THR A 86 21.01 -0.75 -4.85
C THR A 86 21.20 -2.20 -4.38
N HIS A 87 20.19 -3.04 -4.62
CA HIS A 87 20.27 -4.47 -4.29
C HIS A 87 21.49 -5.11 -4.97
N ILE A 88 22.26 -5.94 -4.24
CA ILE A 88 23.51 -6.52 -4.76
C ILE A 88 23.30 -7.37 -6.02
N ALA A 89 22.16 -8.04 -6.15
CA ALA A 89 21.85 -8.80 -7.36
C ALA A 89 21.66 -7.92 -8.61
N LEU A 90 21.43 -6.62 -8.46
CA LEU A 90 21.36 -5.66 -9.57
C LEU A 90 22.75 -5.11 -9.97
N THR A 91 23.78 -5.32 -9.15
CA THR A 91 25.13 -4.81 -9.39
C THR A 91 26.13 -5.90 -9.77
N ARG A 92 25.70 -7.17 -9.79
CA ARG A 92 26.52 -8.35 -10.08
C ARG A 92 25.94 -9.14 -11.25
N LYS A 93 26.81 -9.82 -12.01
CA LYS A 93 26.39 -10.76 -13.06
C LYS A 93 25.68 -11.97 -12.45
N ILE A 94 24.59 -12.42 -13.05
CA ILE A 94 23.92 -13.67 -12.68
C ILE A 94 24.49 -14.82 -13.52
N LEU A 95 25.10 -15.79 -12.84
CA LEU A 95 25.88 -16.86 -13.47
C LEU A 95 25.03 -18.11 -13.82
N ASN A 96 23.91 -18.31 -13.14
CA ASN A 96 22.98 -19.41 -13.37
C ASN A 96 21.71 -18.94 -14.13
N GLY A 97 20.76 -19.85 -14.33
CA GLY A 97 19.50 -19.53 -15.01
C GLY A 97 18.31 -19.59 -14.05
N PRO A 98 18.09 -18.59 -13.18
CA PRO A 98 16.89 -18.48 -12.34
C PRO A 98 15.66 -18.04 -13.16
N ASN A 99 15.44 -18.69 -14.31
CA ASN A 99 14.33 -18.39 -15.21
C ASN A 99 12.98 -18.80 -14.59
N PRO A 100 11.86 -18.29 -15.13
CA PRO A 100 10.54 -18.87 -14.89
C PRO A 100 10.58 -20.39 -15.12
N TYR A 101 9.80 -21.14 -14.33
CA TYR A 101 9.69 -22.62 -14.39
C TYR A 101 10.89 -23.43 -13.90
N VAL A 102 12.00 -22.79 -13.52
CA VAL A 102 13.10 -23.50 -12.86
C VAL A 102 12.66 -23.86 -11.44
N ARG A 103 12.74 -25.17 -11.12
CA ARG A 103 12.44 -25.70 -9.79
C ARG A 103 13.31 -25.05 -8.72
N GLU A 104 12.75 -24.96 -7.53
CA GLU A 104 13.46 -24.53 -6.34
C GLU A 104 14.66 -25.42 -6.06
N THR A 105 15.65 -24.85 -5.39
CA THR A 105 16.79 -25.59 -4.84
C THR A 105 16.47 -25.94 -3.39
N HIS A 106 16.61 -27.21 -3.02
CA HIS A 106 16.52 -27.65 -1.63
C HIS A 106 17.88 -27.45 -0.93
N PHE A 107 17.86 -26.80 0.23
CA PHE A 107 19.06 -26.51 1.02
C PHE A 107 19.17 -27.45 2.23
N ARG A 108 20.38 -27.54 2.81
CA ARG A 108 20.68 -28.46 3.92
C ARG A 108 19.89 -28.17 5.20
N ASP A 109 19.41 -26.95 5.37
CA ASP A 109 18.58 -26.52 6.50
C ASP A 109 17.08 -26.84 6.30
N GLY A 110 16.73 -27.55 5.23
CA GLY A 110 15.36 -27.91 4.89
C GLY A 110 14.55 -26.79 4.22
N LYS A 111 15.13 -25.59 4.06
CA LYS A 111 14.50 -24.52 3.29
C LYS A 111 14.64 -24.79 1.80
N SER A 112 13.77 -24.17 1.01
CA SER A 112 13.82 -24.26 -0.44
C SER A 112 13.52 -22.88 -1.04
N ALA A 113 14.26 -22.52 -2.09
CA ALA A 113 14.12 -21.25 -2.80
C ALA A 113 14.78 -21.32 -4.19
N LYS A 114 14.44 -20.40 -5.09
CA LYS A 114 15.16 -20.22 -6.36
C LYS A 114 16.55 -19.64 -6.10
N LEU A 115 17.60 -20.42 -6.39
CA LEU A 115 18.99 -20.00 -6.21
C LEU A 115 19.39 -18.98 -7.29
N VAL A 116 20.03 -17.89 -6.87
CA VAL A 116 20.64 -16.86 -7.71
C VAL A 116 22.13 -16.81 -7.40
N VAL A 117 22.95 -17.19 -8.38
CA VAL A 117 24.42 -17.22 -8.24
C VAL A 117 25.00 -15.92 -8.79
N LEU A 118 25.59 -15.12 -7.92
CA LEU A 118 26.13 -13.79 -8.21
C LEU A 118 27.64 -13.87 -8.45
N GLY A 119 28.08 -13.35 -9.60
CA GLY A 119 29.48 -13.32 -10.03
C GLY A 119 30.15 -11.96 -9.84
N GLU A 120 30.96 -11.59 -10.82
CA GLU A 120 31.67 -10.29 -10.83
C GLU A 120 30.71 -9.10 -10.96
N PRO A 121 31.11 -7.91 -10.48
CA PRO A 121 30.39 -6.67 -10.75
C PRO A 121 30.13 -6.43 -12.24
N ILE A 122 28.94 -5.91 -12.56
CA ILE A 122 28.66 -5.44 -13.92
C ILE A 122 29.40 -4.13 -14.21
N ARG A 123 29.69 -3.88 -15.48
CA ARG A 123 30.32 -2.62 -15.90
C ARG A 123 29.39 -1.42 -15.63
N PRO A 124 29.93 -0.24 -15.31
CA PRO A 124 29.12 0.99 -15.24
C PRO A 124 28.32 1.20 -16.54
N GLY A 125 27.05 1.62 -16.40
CA GLY A 125 26.15 1.85 -17.54
C GLY A 125 25.42 0.60 -18.07
N VAL A 126 25.76 -0.61 -17.59
CA VAL A 126 24.99 -1.82 -17.89
C VAL A 126 23.65 -1.75 -17.17
N SER A 127 22.56 -1.67 -17.94
CA SER A 127 21.20 -1.71 -17.40
C SER A 127 20.74 -3.15 -17.13
N PRO A 128 20.42 -3.53 -15.88
CA PRO A 128 19.85 -4.84 -15.57
C PRO A 128 18.54 -5.13 -16.31
N TYR A 129 17.83 -4.11 -16.80
CA TYR A 129 16.52 -4.29 -17.43
C TYR A 129 16.60 -4.79 -18.87
N SER A 130 17.68 -4.49 -19.60
CA SER A 130 17.75 -4.72 -21.04
C SER A 130 19.08 -5.31 -21.51
N ASN A 131 20.10 -5.37 -20.65
CA ASN A 131 21.41 -5.81 -21.08
C ASN A 131 21.69 -7.28 -20.69
N SER A 132 21.99 -8.11 -21.68
CA SER A 132 22.32 -9.52 -21.49
C SER A 132 23.63 -9.72 -20.73
N GLU A 133 24.50 -8.72 -20.60
CA GLU A 133 25.71 -8.79 -19.76
C GLU A 133 25.37 -9.04 -18.29
N TRP A 134 24.27 -8.45 -17.77
CA TRP A 134 23.85 -8.63 -16.39
C TRP A 134 23.37 -10.07 -16.14
N TRP A 135 22.57 -10.61 -17.06
CA TRP A 135 22.08 -11.98 -16.99
C TRP A 135 22.00 -12.62 -18.39
N PRO A 136 23.08 -13.30 -18.83
CA PRO A 136 23.17 -13.85 -20.18
C PRO A 136 22.23 -15.05 -20.41
N LYS A 137 21.83 -15.72 -19.33
CA LYS A 137 21.00 -16.93 -19.37
C LYS A 137 19.50 -16.65 -19.25
N ALA A 138 19.08 -15.39 -19.30
CA ALA A 138 17.66 -15.02 -19.32
C ALA A 138 17.00 -15.55 -20.60
N LEU A 139 15.81 -16.14 -20.50
CA LEU A 139 15.05 -16.62 -21.68
C LEU A 139 14.64 -15.49 -22.63
N SER A 140 14.42 -14.29 -22.10
CA SER A 140 14.09 -13.10 -22.88
C SER A 140 14.40 -11.81 -22.10
N ASP A 141 14.39 -10.68 -22.78
CA ASP A 141 14.52 -9.37 -22.14
C ASP A 141 13.36 -9.08 -21.18
N LYS A 142 12.15 -9.60 -21.45
CA LYS A 142 11.00 -9.50 -20.53
C LYS A 142 11.26 -10.24 -19.22
N VAL A 143 11.77 -11.48 -19.29
CA VAL A 143 12.17 -12.25 -18.09
C VAL A 143 13.23 -11.50 -17.31
N ARG A 144 14.24 -10.97 -18.01
CA ARG A 144 15.33 -10.21 -17.40
C ARG A 144 14.79 -8.98 -16.66
N ALA A 145 13.98 -8.18 -17.31
CA ALA A 145 13.40 -6.96 -16.75
C ALA A 145 12.52 -7.24 -15.53
N LYS A 146 11.72 -8.31 -15.56
CA LYS A 146 10.87 -8.73 -14.44
C LYS A 146 11.71 -9.14 -13.23
N LEU A 147 12.75 -9.96 -13.43
CA LEU A 147 13.65 -10.36 -12.35
C LEU A 147 14.36 -9.15 -11.73
N ALA A 148 14.84 -8.21 -12.55
CA ALA A 148 15.45 -6.96 -12.06
C ALA A 148 14.47 -6.15 -11.20
N ARG A 149 13.22 -6.01 -11.65
CA ARG A 149 12.15 -5.36 -10.88
C ARG A 149 11.85 -6.07 -9.55
N ARG A 150 11.93 -7.40 -9.49
CA ARG A 150 11.74 -8.15 -8.23
C ARG A 150 12.87 -7.83 -7.24
N PHE A 151 14.13 -7.86 -7.67
CA PHE A 151 15.27 -7.50 -6.82
C PHE A 151 15.25 -6.03 -6.39
N LEU A 152 14.81 -5.12 -7.28
CA LEU A 152 14.64 -3.71 -6.93
C LEU A 152 13.69 -3.55 -5.73
N ARG A 153 12.67 -4.40 -5.61
CA ARG A 153 11.59 -4.23 -4.62
C ARG A 153 11.76 -5.09 -3.37
N GLU A 154 12.81 -5.88 -3.33
CA GLU A 154 13.12 -6.73 -2.19
C GLU A 154 13.59 -5.88 -0.98
N GLY A 155 13.08 -6.22 0.20
CA GLY A 155 13.42 -5.53 1.45
C GLY A 155 12.53 -4.33 1.78
N ASP A 156 12.89 -3.61 2.85
CA ASP A 156 12.33 -2.33 3.31
C ASP A 156 10.79 -2.24 3.45
N THR A 157 10.08 -3.37 3.46
CA THR A 157 8.60 -3.38 3.42
C THR A 157 8.00 -2.73 4.67
N LEU A 158 8.57 -3.01 5.86
CA LEU A 158 8.14 -2.39 7.11
C LEU A 158 8.37 -0.87 7.12
N PRO A 159 9.58 -0.34 6.84
CA PRO A 159 9.80 1.09 6.63
C PRO A 159 8.79 1.74 5.69
N LEU A 160 8.58 1.17 4.49
CA LEU A 160 7.67 1.71 3.46
C LEU A 160 6.22 1.82 3.96
N ILE A 161 5.72 0.80 4.64
CA ILE A 161 4.37 0.79 5.21
C ILE A 161 4.25 1.83 6.32
N CYS A 162 5.22 1.87 7.24
CA CYS A 162 5.22 2.81 8.36
C CYS A 162 5.15 4.26 7.88
N VAL A 163 5.99 4.65 6.92
CA VAL A 163 6.02 6.04 6.42
C VAL A 163 4.76 6.40 5.64
N ALA A 164 4.13 5.45 4.92
CA ALA A 164 2.85 5.68 4.26
C ALA A 164 1.71 5.88 5.28
N LEU A 165 1.67 5.07 6.34
CA LEU A 165 0.67 5.17 7.41
C LEU A 165 0.82 6.44 8.25
N VAL A 166 2.06 6.86 8.52
CA VAL A 166 2.37 8.14 9.18
C VAL A 166 1.86 9.31 8.35
N ALA A 167 2.19 9.36 7.05
CA ALA A 167 1.74 10.44 6.18
C ALA A 167 0.20 10.46 6.07
N LEU A 168 -0.43 9.30 6.01
CA LEU A 168 -1.89 9.16 6.01
C LEU A 168 -2.51 9.70 7.31
N LEU A 169 -1.99 9.30 8.47
CA LEU A 169 -2.46 9.74 9.78
C LEU A 169 -2.27 11.25 9.96
N GLY A 170 -1.07 11.74 9.66
CA GLY A 170 -0.73 13.15 9.72
C GLY A 170 -1.67 13.94 8.84
N GLU A 171 -1.63 13.75 7.53
CA GLU A 171 -2.25 14.71 6.61
C GLU A 171 -3.76 14.54 6.42
N MET A 172 -4.31 13.36 6.67
CA MET A 172 -5.77 13.15 6.55
C MET A 172 -6.49 13.19 7.89
N TYR A 173 -5.88 12.67 8.97
CA TYR A 173 -6.58 12.47 10.24
C TYR A 173 -6.18 13.44 11.34
N THR A 174 -5.36 14.44 11.02
CA THR A 174 -5.25 15.61 11.85
C THR A 174 -6.05 16.77 11.26
N THR A 175 -6.50 17.69 12.10
CA THR A 175 -6.99 18.98 11.65
C THR A 175 -6.23 20.05 12.42
N PRO A 176 -5.86 21.17 11.79
CA PRO A 176 -5.60 22.39 12.53
C PRO A 176 -6.89 22.81 13.26
N ASP A 177 -6.71 23.51 14.38
CA ASP A 177 -7.70 23.98 15.37
C ASP A 177 -9.15 24.16 14.90
N GLU A 178 -10.12 24.09 15.83
CA GLU A 178 -11.57 24.21 15.53
C GLU A 178 -11.95 25.49 14.74
N ASP A 179 -11.12 26.52 14.82
CA ASP A 179 -11.27 27.80 14.11
C ASP A 179 -10.70 27.82 12.69
N SER A 180 -10.04 26.74 12.23
CA SER A 180 -9.48 26.70 10.89
C SER A 180 -10.57 26.50 9.83
N ASN A 181 -10.54 27.33 8.78
CA ASN A 181 -11.38 27.11 7.58
C ASN A 181 -10.92 25.89 6.75
N LEU A 182 -10.02 25.07 7.28
CA LEU A 182 -9.44 23.95 6.58
C LEU A 182 -10.41 22.76 6.55
N ARG A 183 -10.42 22.09 5.40
CA ARG A 183 -11.30 20.95 5.13
C ARG A 183 -10.69 19.72 5.79
N ARG A 184 -11.50 18.96 6.53
CA ARG A 184 -11.12 17.64 7.01
C ARG A 184 -11.18 16.66 5.84
N THR A 185 -10.27 15.71 5.80
CA THR A 185 -10.27 14.68 4.76
C THR A 185 -10.42 13.31 5.41
N ARG A 186 -11.30 12.45 4.89
CA ARG A 186 -11.54 11.12 5.45
C ARG A 186 -11.55 10.08 4.34
N LEU A 187 -10.94 8.93 4.62
CA LEU A 187 -11.11 7.77 3.75
C LEU A 187 -12.47 7.12 3.98
N GLN A 188 -13.05 6.62 2.89
CA GLN A 188 -14.21 5.73 2.91
C GLN A 188 -13.99 4.59 1.92
N TYR A 189 -14.57 3.43 2.21
CA TYR A 189 -14.69 2.34 1.25
C TYR A 189 -16.15 2.14 0.89
N LYS A 190 -16.46 2.28 -0.40
CA LYS A 190 -17.84 2.36 -0.90
C LYS A 190 -18.64 3.41 -0.11
N SER A 191 -19.68 2.98 0.60
CA SER A 191 -20.52 3.87 1.41
C SER A 191 -20.13 3.91 2.89
N SER A 192 -19.08 3.20 3.31
CA SER A 192 -18.70 3.06 4.72
C SER A 192 -17.42 3.84 5.00
N PRO A 193 -17.38 4.71 6.02
CA PRO A 193 -16.14 5.39 6.38
C PRO A 193 -15.12 4.36 6.91
N ILE A 194 -13.83 4.67 6.76
CA ILE A 194 -12.76 3.91 7.41
C ILE A 194 -12.77 4.23 8.90
N ALA A 195 -13.00 3.21 9.73
CA ALA A 195 -13.05 3.29 11.18
C ALA A 195 -11.69 2.98 11.83
N ASP A 196 -10.84 2.20 11.16
CA ASP A 196 -9.49 1.93 11.61
C ASP A 196 -8.56 1.67 10.42
N PHE A 197 -7.29 1.94 10.61
CA PHE A 197 -6.23 1.47 9.73
C PHE A 197 -4.94 1.30 10.51
N GLY A 198 -4.08 0.43 10.01
CA GLY A 198 -2.81 0.17 10.66
C GLY A 198 -1.97 -0.81 9.89
N ILE A 199 -1.03 -1.41 10.60
CA ILE A 199 -0.12 -2.40 10.06
C ILE A 199 -0.42 -3.77 10.66
N ALA A 200 -0.39 -4.77 9.81
CA ALA A 200 -0.46 -6.17 10.17
C ALA A 200 0.87 -6.85 9.81
N LYS A 201 1.24 -7.84 10.61
CA LYS A 201 2.38 -8.73 10.44
C LYS A 201 1.87 -10.16 10.44
N GLY A 202 2.52 -11.00 9.64
CA GLY A 202 2.26 -12.42 9.61
C GLY A 202 3.03 -13.11 8.50
N SER A 203 2.40 -14.09 7.86
CA SER A 203 2.98 -14.77 6.72
C SER A 203 2.18 -14.59 5.43
N ALA A 204 2.89 -14.54 4.31
CA ALA A 204 2.34 -14.67 2.98
C ALA A 204 2.43 -16.12 2.51
N ARG A 205 1.39 -16.63 1.85
CA ARG A 205 1.40 -17.94 1.19
C ARG A 205 2.17 -17.81 -0.12
N VAL A 206 3.40 -18.31 -0.12
CA VAL A 206 4.34 -18.22 -1.25
C VAL A 206 4.92 -19.60 -1.54
N THR A 207 5.11 -19.91 -2.82
CA THR A 207 5.78 -21.15 -3.24
C THR A 207 7.31 -20.98 -3.15
N PRO A 208 8.08 -22.04 -2.88
CA PRO A 208 9.54 -21.95 -2.91
C PRO A 208 10.13 -21.40 -4.22
N GLU A 209 9.49 -21.64 -5.36
CA GLU A 209 9.89 -21.18 -6.68
C GLU A 209 9.80 -19.65 -6.83
N ASP A 210 8.97 -19.02 -5.99
CA ASP A 210 8.79 -17.58 -5.89
C ASP A 210 9.64 -16.93 -4.79
N MET A 211 10.46 -17.70 -4.07
CA MET A 211 11.43 -17.20 -3.11
C MET A 211 12.83 -17.16 -3.72
N PHE A 212 13.72 -16.32 -3.19
CA PHE A 212 15.12 -16.26 -3.61
C PHE A 212 16.08 -16.72 -2.51
N ALA A 213 17.17 -17.36 -2.94
CA ALA A 213 18.39 -17.51 -2.16
C ALA A 213 19.56 -17.05 -3.01
N TYR A 214 20.58 -16.46 -2.39
CA TYR A 214 21.70 -15.83 -3.05
C TYR A 214 23.01 -16.48 -2.64
N LEU A 215 23.89 -16.68 -3.61
CA LEU A 215 25.29 -17.09 -3.40
C LEU A 215 26.21 -16.13 -4.15
N ASP A 216 26.97 -15.32 -3.42
CA ASP A 216 28.03 -14.47 -4.01
C ASP A 216 29.32 -15.29 -4.11
N THR A 217 29.73 -15.61 -5.33
CA THR A 217 30.91 -16.46 -5.58
C THR A 217 32.22 -15.78 -5.21
N LYS A 218 32.25 -14.44 -5.14
CA LYS A 218 33.46 -13.68 -4.79
C LYS A 218 33.71 -13.67 -3.30
N THR A 219 32.64 -13.53 -2.51
CA THR A 219 32.73 -13.48 -1.03
C THR A 219 32.41 -14.82 -0.37
N ASN A 220 31.95 -15.80 -1.15
CA ASN A 220 31.39 -17.07 -0.69
C ASN A 220 30.26 -16.90 0.34
N LYS A 221 29.54 -15.76 0.28
CA LYS A 221 28.44 -15.45 1.18
C LYS A 221 27.14 -16.05 0.62
N PHE A 222 26.42 -16.77 1.47
CA PHE A 222 25.10 -17.32 1.20
C PHE A 222 24.05 -16.65 2.09
N TRP A 223 22.89 -16.29 1.55
CA TRP A 223 21.75 -15.78 2.32
C TRP A 223 20.42 -16.02 1.61
N PHE A 224 19.34 -16.05 2.37
CA PHE A 224 17.99 -16.05 1.80
C PHE A 224 17.52 -14.62 1.53
N GLY A 225 16.68 -14.47 0.52
CA GLY A 225 15.97 -13.23 0.27
C GLY A 225 14.87 -12.96 1.30
N GLN A 226 13.92 -12.10 0.93
CA GLN A 226 12.77 -11.76 1.77
C GLN A 226 12.03 -13.03 2.27
N ASP A 227 11.81 -13.11 3.58
CA ASP A 227 11.13 -14.23 4.21
C ASP A 227 9.60 -14.02 4.18
N PRO A 228 8.83 -14.85 3.46
CA PRO A 228 7.37 -14.73 3.45
C PRO A 228 6.75 -15.01 4.81
N LYS A 229 7.48 -15.54 5.80
CA LYS A 229 6.99 -15.74 7.18
C LYS A 229 7.12 -14.52 8.08
N ASP A 230 7.84 -13.49 7.64
CA ASP A 230 7.97 -12.20 8.32
C ASP A 230 7.55 -11.09 7.37
N HIS A 231 6.26 -11.11 7.02
CA HIS A 231 5.67 -10.24 6.00
C HIS A 231 4.72 -9.21 6.63
N TYR A 232 4.58 -8.07 5.95
CA TYR A 232 3.85 -6.90 6.46
C TYR A 232 2.91 -6.33 5.41
N TRP A 233 1.73 -5.88 5.85
CA TRP A 233 0.75 -5.21 4.99
C TRP A 233 -0.03 -4.15 5.77
N ILE A 234 -0.68 -3.25 5.03
CA ILE A 234 -1.65 -2.30 5.59
C ILE A 234 -3.00 -2.97 5.65
N TYR A 235 -3.69 -2.83 6.79
CA TYR A 235 -5.10 -3.17 6.89
C TYR A 235 -5.94 -1.90 7.01
N PHE A 236 -7.18 -1.96 6.50
CA PHE A 236 -8.21 -0.98 6.75
C PHE A 236 -9.47 -1.69 7.24
N THR A 237 -10.10 -1.13 8.25
CA THR A 237 -11.39 -1.59 8.79
C THR A 237 -12.43 -0.51 8.52
N THR A 238 -13.50 -0.87 7.83
CA THR A 238 -14.64 0.04 7.67
C THR A 238 -15.49 0.07 8.94
N LEU A 239 -16.29 1.11 9.12
CA LEU A 239 -17.24 1.21 10.23
C LEU A 239 -18.29 0.07 10.28
N LYS A 240 -18.48 -0.64 9.16
CA LYS A 240 -19.33 -1.84 9.07
C LYS A 240 -18.58 -3.15 9.36
N GLY A 241 -17.29 -3.09 9.71
CA GLY A 241 -16.47 -4.26 10.00
C GLY A 241 -15.91 -4.97 8.76
N GLU A 242 -16.02 -4.38 7.56
CA GLU A 242 -15.34 -4.90 6.37
C GLU A 242 -13.83 -4.64 6.49
N GLU A 243 -13.03 -5.68 6.29
CA GLU A 243 -11.57 -5.64 6.27
C GLU A 243 -11.05 -5.53 4.83
N LEU A 244 -10.03 -4.72 4.63
CA LEU A 244 -9.34 -4.55 3.35
C LEU A 244 -7.83 -4.65 3.59
N VAL A 245 -7.11 -5.22 2.63
CA VAL A 245 -5.64 -5.35 2.69
C VAL A 245 -5.00 -4.61 1.53
N LEU A 246 -3.97 -3.81 1.83
CA LEU A 246 -3.08 -3.19 0.86
C LEU A 246 -1.65 -3.63 1.14
N ASP A 247 -1.00 -4.23 0.15
CA ASP A 247 0.32 -4.82 0.29
C ASP A 247 1.24 -4.41 -0.85
N PHE A 248 2.41 -3.88 -0.48
CA PHE A 248 3.43 -3.36 -1.40
C PHE A 248 4.55 -4.36 -1.69
N GLY A 249 4.61 -5.49 -0.98
CA GLY A 249 5.69 -6.46 -1.02
C GLY A 249 5.38 -7.71 -1.84
N MET A 250 4.11 -8.03 -2.11
CA MET A 250 3.73 -9.27 -2.82
C MET A 250 4.37 -9.46 -4.21
N PHE A 251 4.80 -8.38 -4.87
CA PHE A 251 5.51 -8.46 -6.16
C PHE A 251 6.86 -9.19 -6.04
N THR A 252 7.54 -9.11 -4.89
CA THR A 252 8.82 -9.82 -4.69
C THR A 252 8.63 -11.33 -4.70
N PHE A 253 7.41 -11.80 -4.37
CA PHE A 253 6.96 -13.19 -4.40
C PHE A 253 6.16 -13.54 -5.67
N ASN A 254 6.45 -12.87 -6.78
CA ASN A 254 5.82 -13.11 -8.09
C ASN A 254 4.29 -12.89 -8.15
N CYS A 255 3.68 -12.29 -7.13
CA CYS A 255 2.30 -11.81 -7.22
C CYS A 255 2.31 -10.44 -7.91
N CYS A 256 2.42 -10.48 -9.24
CA CYS A 256 2.83 -9.34 -10.05
C CYS A 256 1.69 -8.38 -10.42
N MET A 257 0.85 -8.02 -9.45
CA MET A 257 -0.14 -6.96 -9.66
C MET A 257 0.51 -5.58 -9.50
N PHE A 258 0.21 -4.69 -10.44
CA PHE A 258 0.67 -3.32 -10.41
C PHE A 258 -0.40 -2.35 -10.94
N ILE A 259 -0.22 -1.08 -10.61
CA ILE A 259 -1.11 0.00 -11.05
C ILE A 259 -0.28 1.03 -11.83
N PRO A 260 -0.73 1.44 -13.04
CA PRO A 260 -0.20 2.61 -13.71
C PRO A 260 -0.36 3.86 -12.84
N THR A 261 0.73 4.58 -12.57
CA THR A 261 0.75 5.69 -11.62
C THR A 261 0.62 7.06 -12.27
N GLU A 262 0.62 7.13 -13.59
CA GLU A 262 0.53 8.38 -14.36
C GLU A 262 -0.68 9.25 -13.94
N PRO A 263 -1.88 8.69 -13.67
CA PRO A 263 -3.02 9.51 -13.23
C PRO A 263 -2.87 10.10 -11.81
N TYR A 264 -1.95 9.56 -11.01
CA TYR A 264 -1.75 9.91 -9.59
C TYR A 264 -0.48 10.75 -9.39
N TYR A 265 0.29 10.95 -10.46
CA TYR A 265 1.48 11.76 -10.51
C TYR A 265 1.14 13.22 -10.83
N HIS A 266 1.88 14.13 -10.21
CA HIS A 266 1.79 15.55 -10.46
C HIS A 266 3.19 16.11 -10.68
N ASP A 267 3.44 16.58 -11.91
CA ASP A 267 4.69 17.22 -12.29
C ASP A 267 4.71 18.64 -11.72
N ASP A 268 5.26 18.77 -10.51
CA ASP A 268 5.48 20.04 -9.87
C ASP A 268 6.96 20.13 -9.43
N PRO A 269 7.72 21.11 -9.96
CA PRO A 269 9.14 21.24 -9.71
C PRO A 269 9.47 21.53 -8.23
N VAL A 270 8.50 22.02 -7.44
CA VAL A 270 8.64 22.29 -6.01
C VAL A 270 8.58 21.01 -5.18
N TRP A 271 7.85 20.00 -5.64
CA TRP A 271 7.62 18.77 -4.89
C TRP A 271 8.50 17.61 -5.34
N GLN A 272 9.10 17.68 -6.54
CA GLN A 272 10.11 16.74 -7.04
C GLN A 272 9.72 15.27 -6.85
N MET A 273 8.45 14.95 -7.13
CA MET A 273 7.98 13.58 -7.05
C MET A 273 8.73 12.72 -8.07
N ALA A 274 9.09 11.48 -7.69
CA ALA A 274 9.76 10.56 -8.60
C ALA A 274 8.89 10.32 -9.85
N PRO A 275 9.47 10.18 -11.05
CA PRO A 275 8.70 9.92 -12.26
C PRO A 275 7.74 8.73 -12.08
N PRO A 276 6.53 8.77 -12.67
CA PRO A 276 5.56 7.70 -12.50
C PRO A 276 6.11 6.41 -13.07
N LEU A 277 6.26 5.39 -12.20
CA LEU A 277 6.47 4.02 -12.60
C LEU A 277 5.28 3.16 -12.17
N PRO A 278 4.92 2.12 -12.95
CA PRO A 278 3.93 1.16 -12.53
C PRO A 278 4.30 0.60 -11.15
N SER A 279 3.40 0.79 -10.19
CA SER A 279 3.68 0.53 -8.78
C SER A 279 3.06 -0.79 -8.34
N PRO A 280 3.84 -1.69 -7.70
CA PRO A 280 3.31 -2.90 -7.08
C PRO A 280 2.16 -2.59 -6.14
N CYS A 281 1.04 -3.28 -6.33
CA CYS A 281 -0.12 -3.06 -5.49
C CYS A 281 -0.99 -4.32 -5.44
N TYR A 282 -0.92 -5.04 -4.33
CA TYR A 282 -1.89 -6.07 -4.00
C TYR A 282 -2.96 -5.45 -3.10
N PHE A 283 -4.16 -5.20 -3.66
CA PHE A 283 -5.28 -4.60 -2.93
C PHE A 283 -6.45 -5.59 -2.80
N ARG A 284 -6.47 -6.38 -1.74
CA ARG A 284 -7.57 -7.32 -1.46
C ARG A 284 -8.77 -6.55 -0.92
N ASN A 285 -9.67 -6.23 -1.84
CA ASN A 285 -10.98 -5.68 -1.54
C ASN A 285 -12.05 -6.78 -1.45
N ARG A 286 -13.32 -6.41 -1.24
CA ARG A 286 -14.45 -7.36 -1.14
C ARG A 286 -14.56 -8.31 -2.35
N VAL A 287 -14.24 -7.84 -3.55
CA VAL A 287 -14.30 -8.66 -4.76
C VAL A 287 -13.18 -9.68 -4.75
N MET A 288 -11.95 -9.27 -4.45
CA MET A 288 -10.82 -10.18 -4.34
C MET A 288 -11.00 -11.19 -3.20
N GLU A 289 -11.48 -10.77 -2.04
CA GLU A 289 -11.75 -11.66 -0.91
C GLU A 289 -12.67 -12.84 -1.26
N ARG A 290 -13.65 -12.61 -2.14
CA ARG A 290 -14.61 -13.66 -2.56
C ARG A 290 -14.07 -14.58 -3.66
N ASN A 291 -13.14 -14.08 -4.48
CA ASN A 291 -12.75 -14.73 -5.73
C ASN A 291 -11.29 -15.21 -5.76
N ALA A 292 -10.46 -14.80 -4.80
CA ALA A 292 -9.05 -15.16 -4.72
C ALA A 292 -8.77 -15.97 -3.45
N PRO A 293 -7.79 -16.90 -3.48
CA PRO A 293 -7.36 -17.60 -2.29
C PRO A 293 -6.80 -16.62 -1.26
N ASP A 294 -6.92 -17.00 0.02
CA ASP A 294 -6.27 -16.24 1.06
C ASP A 294 -4.74 -16.37 0.95
N LEU A 295 -4.06 -15.24 0.82
CA LEU A 295 -2.61 -15.16 0.73
C LEU A 295 -1.98 -14.75 2.05
N HIS A 296 -2.74 -14.22 3.01
CA HIS A 296 -2.19 -13.60 4.22
C HIS A 296 -2.66 -14.37 5.45
N ARG A 297 -1.72 -14.75 6.31
CA ARG A 297 -2.01 -15.28 7.64
C ARG A 297 -1.46 -14.33 8.68
N GLU A 298 -2.34 -13.53 9.25
CA GLU A 298 -1.98 -12.58 10.30
C GLU A 298 -1.55 -13.27 11.60
N THR A 299 -0.51 -12.73 12.23
CA THR A 299 -0.06 -13.11 13.58
C THR A 299 -0.10 -11.95 14.56
N ARG A 300 -0.03 -10.71 14.07
CA ARG A 300 -0.07 -9.50 14.89
C ARG A 300 -0.61 -8.32 14.08
N ARG A 301 -1.35 -7.42 14.72
CA ARG A 301 -1.72 -6.11 14.15
C ARG A 301 -1.61 -4.99 15.16
N VAL A 302 -1.37 -3.77 14.67
CA VAL A 302 -1.42 -2.53 15.45
C VAL A 302 -2.16 -1.46 14.65
N SER A 303 -3.17 -0.84 15.28
CA SER A 303 -3.85 0.33 14.76
C SER A 303 -2.92 1.52 14.80
N VAL A 304 -2.55 2.08 13.64
CA VAL A 304 -1.82 3.35 13.59
C VAL A 304 -2.77 4.49 13.90
N LEU A 305 -4.02 4.41 13.40
CA LEU A 305 -5.02 5.46 13.63
C LEU A 305 -5.33 5.69 15.11
N ARG A 306 -5.25 4.67 15.96
CA ARG A 306 -5.64 4.76 17.38
C ARG A 306 -4.47 4.61 18.34
N ASN A 307 -3.24 4.55 17.84
CA ASN A 307 -2.06 4.43 18.69
C ASN A 307 -1.61 5.82 19.18
N PRO A 308 -1.56 6.05 20.50
CA PRO A 308 -1.20 7.35 21.07
C PRO A 308 0.23 7.77 20.78
N ASP A 309 1.16 6.84 20.55
CA ASP A 309 2.55 7.13 20.21
C ASP A 309 2.63 7.74 18.81
N PHE A 310 1.89 7.18 17.85
CA PHE A 310 1.75 7.76 16.52
C PHE A 310 1.05 9.13 16.56
N HIS A 311 0.09 9.34 17.46
CA HIS A 311 -0.53 10.66 17.63
C HIS A 311 0.48 11.69 18.11
N ARG A 312 1.32 11.33 19.10
CA ARG A 312 2.40 12.20 19.55
C ARG A 312 3.34 12.52 18.40
N PHE A 313 3.77 11.50 17.66
CA PHE A 313 4.68 11.65 16.52
C PHE A 313 4.13 12.61 15.45
N VAL A 314 2.93 12.38 14.91
CA VAL A 314 2.41 13.21 13.80
C VAL A 314 2.04 14.66 14.21
N THR A 315 2.08 14.97 15.51
CA THR A 315 1.81 16.31 16.05
C THR A 315 3.09 17.06 16.43
N GLN A 316 4.28 16.45 16.26
CA GLN A 316 5.56 17.14 16.43
C GLN A 316 5.77 18.21 15.35
N ALA A 317 6.38 19.33 15.73
CA ALA A 317 6.49 20.53 14.87
C ALA A 317 7.28 20.26 13.57
N ASP A 318 8.39 19.53 13.66
CA ASP A 318 9.21 19.09 12.52
C ASP A 318 8.40 18.28 11.49
N VAL A 319 7.54 17.37 11.93
CA VAL A 319 6.64 16.61 11.06
C VAL A 319 5.56 17.51 10.43
N VAL A 320 5.02 18.45 11.19
CA VAL A 320 3.96 19.37 10.71
C VAL A 320 4.48 20.35 9.66
N ASP A 321 5.63 20.93 9.94
CA ASP A 321 6.21 22.02 9.17
C ASP A 321 6.87 21.49 7.90
N GLY A 322 7.44 20.28 7.95
CA GLY A 322 8.13 19.65 6.82
C GLY A 322 9.35 20.45 6.38
N THR A 323 9.96 21.20 7.31
CA THR A 323 11.13 22.06 7.07
C THR A 323 12.44 21.38 7.47
N SER A 324 12.38 20.40 8.37
CA SER A 324 13.53 19.62 8.83
C SER A 324 13.21 18.13 8.84
N LEU A 325 14.26 17.30 8.92
CA LEU A 325 14.09 15.87 9.16
C LEU A 325 13.50 15.64 10.56
N PRO A 326 12.47 14.80 10.69
CA PRO A 326 11.81 14.61 11.98
C PRO A 326 12.57 13.67 12.91
N ASP A 327 12.45 13.85 14.23
CA ASP A 327 12.92 12.84 15.19
C ASP A 327 12.03 11.58 15.14
N CYS A 328 12.53 10.54 14.47
CA CYS A 328 11.82 9.29 14.27
C CYS A 328 12.02 8.25 15.40
N SER A 329 12.53 8.64 16.58
CA SER A 329 12.73 7.74 17.72
C SER A 329 11.49 6.90 18.06
N ILE A 330 10.32 7.53 18.17
CA ILE A 330 9.03 6.84 18.41
C ILE A 330 8.74 5.78 17.33
N LEU A 331 9.03 6.11 16.08
CA LEU A 331 8.77 5.22 14.95
C LEU A 331 9.76 4.05 14.92
N PHE A 332 11.02 4.29 15.28
CA PHE A 332 12.04 3.25 15.40
C PHE A 332 11.70 2.26 16.51
N ASP A 333 11.35 2.75 17.70
CA ASP A 333 10.91 1.91 18.82
C ASP A 333 9.71 1.05 18.42
N PHE A 334 8.74 1.65 17.73
CA PHE A 334 7.60 0.92 17.20
C PHE A 334 8.03 -0.19 16.23
N MET A 335 8.85 0.13 15.22
CA MET A 335 9.28 -0.82 14.19
C MET A 335 10.10 -1.96 14.77
N GLU A 336 11.03 -1.67 15.69
CA GLU A 336 11.81 -2.67 16.42
C GLU A 336 10.92 -3.55 17.30
N SER A 337 9.87 -2.99 17.91
CA SER A 337 8.89 -3.78 18.66
C SER A 337 8.05 -4.70 17.76
N PHE A 338 7.94 -4.39 16.46
CA PHE A 338 7.02 -5.06 15.53
C PHE A 338 7.72 -6.15 14.70
N GLN A 339 8.99 -5.95 14.35
CA GLN A 339 9.80 -6.95 13.66
C GLN A 339 10.57 -7.85 14.62
N SER A 340 11.20 -8.90 14.10
CA SER A 340 11.90 -9.91 14.93
C SER A 340 13.39 -9.62 15.13
N ARG A 341 13.89 -8.48 14.64
CA ARG A 341 15.30 -8.07 14.67
C ARG A 341 15.43 -6.56 14.93
N PRO A 342 16.61 -6.07 15.33
CA PRO A 342 16.86 -4.64 15.38
C PRO A 342 16.76 -4.00 13.97
N LEU A 343 16.42 -2.71 13.92
CA LEU A 343 16.57 -1.93 12.71
C LEU A 343 18.05 -1.72 12.41
N THR A 344 18.41 -1.83 11.14
CA THR A 344 19.73 -1.37 10.68
C THR A 344 19.75 0.15 10.66
N GLU A 345 20.94 0.75 10.81
CA GLU A 345 21.09 2.21 10.69
C GLU A 345 20.58 2.74 9.35
N LYS A 346 20.77 1.95 8.27
CA LYS A 346 20.27 2.34 6.96
C LYS A 346 18.74 2.37 6.89
N GLU A 347 18.05 1.43 7.53
CA GLU A 347 16.58 1.46 7.61
C GLU A 347 16.09 2.68 8.41
N LYS A 348 16.81 3.07 9.47
CA LYS A 348 16.48 4.29 10.24
C LYS A 348 16.64 5.55 9.40
N GLU A 349 17.78 5.70 8.71
CA GLU A 349 18.04 6.81 7.78
C GLU A 349 16.96 6.92 6.69
N LEU A 350 16.67 5.80 6.02
CA LEU A 350 15.66 5.75 4.95
C LEU A 350 14.27 6.09 5.49
N THR A 351 13.91 5.54 6.64
CA THR A 351 12.61 5.85 7.28
C THR A 351 12.48 7.34 7.56
N GLN A 352 13.50 7.97 8.16
CA GLN A 352 13.48 9.40 8.47
C GLN A 352 13.30 10.26 7.21
N MET A 353 14.06 9.95 6.16
CA MET A 353 13.97 10.64 4.88
C MET A 353 12.59 10.42 4.20
N TRP A 354 12.06 9.20 4.24
CA TRP A 354 10.78 8.89 3.61
C TRP A 354 9.58 9.46 4.37
N VAL A 355 9.64 9.60 5.71
CA VAL A 355 8.62 10.35 6.46
C VAL A 355 8.54 11.78 5.96
N PHE A 356 9.70 12.44 5.78
CA PHE A 356 9.77 13.80 5.28
C PHE A 356 9.11 13.93 3.91
N TRP A 357 9.49 13.10 2.93
CA TRP A 357 8.94 13.16 1.58
C TRP A 357 7.46 12.77 1.50
N ASN A 358 7.06 11.65 2.12
CA ASN A 358 5.67 11.18 2.06
C ASN A 358 4.70 12.16 2.70
N THR A 359 5.05 12.75 3.86
CA THR A 359 4.20 13.73 4.53
C THR A 359 4.04 14.97 3.66
N ARG A 360 5.13 15.43 3.04
CA ARG A 360 5.16 16.57 2.13
C ARG A 360 4.29 16.34 0.88
N TRP A 361 4.46 15.19 0.22
CA TRP A 361 3.68 14.82 -0.97
C TRP A 361 2.19 14.61 -0.65
N MET A 362 1.88 13.94 0.46
CA MET A 362 0.51 13.75 0.93
C MET A 362 -0.16 15.10 1.21
N LYS A 363 0.51 16.01 1.94
CA LYS A 363 0.01 17.36 2.24
C LYS A 363 -0.31 18.13 0.97
N PHE A 364 0.57 18.06 -0.03
CA PHE A 364 0.37 18.70 -1.32
C PHE A 364 -0.87 18.14 -2.04
N VAL A 365 -0.98 16.81 -2.18
CA VAL A 365 -2.11 16.16 -2.85
C VAL A 365 -3.45 16.46 -2.15
N ILE A 366 -3.47 16.42 -0.81
CA ILE A 366 -4.70 16.68 -0.04
C ILE A 366 -5.11 18.15 -0.16
N SER A 367 -4.17 19.10 -0.01
CA SER A 367 -4.46 20.54 -0.06
C SER A 367 -4.83 21.05 -1.45
N SER A 368 -4.17 20.55 -2.50
CA SER A 368 -4.48 20.84 -3.91
C SER A 368 -5.76 20.18 -4.41
N ARG A 369 -6.24 19.15 -3.69
CA ARG A 369 -7.39 18.32 -4.06
C ARG A 369 -7.26 17.68 -5.45
N PHE A 370 -6.03 17.42 -5.91
CA PHE A 370 -5.82 16.76 -7.20
C PHE A 370 -6.46 15.38 -7.31
N TRP A 371 -6.62 14.71 -6.17
CA TRP A 371 -7.31 13.42 -6.06
C TRP A 371 -8.73 13.43 -6.60
N VAL A 372 -9.39 14.59 -6.72
CA VAL A 372 -10.72 14.70 -7.32
C VAL A 372 -10.74 14.24 -8.78
N ASN A 373 -9.61 14.36 -9.48
CA ASN A 373 -9.49 14.01 -10.90
C ASN A 373 -8.97 12.58 -11.13
N TRP A 374 -8.63 11.85 -10.07
CA TRP A 374 -8.10 10.49 -10.23
C TRP A 374 -9.19 9.50 -10.67
N PRO A 375 -8.82 8.41 -11.36
CA PRO A 375 -9.78 7.38 -11.77
C PRO A 375 -10.53 6.78 -10.56
N ALA A 376 -11.87 6.78 -10.63
CA ALA A 376 -12.69 6.15 -9.58
C ALA A 376 -12.48 4.63 -9.49
N GLU A 377 -12.15 4.01 -10.62
CA GLU A 377 -11.78 2.61 -10.76
C GLU A 377 -10.37 2.55 -11.36
N PRO A 378 -9.33 2.33 -10.54
CA PRO A 378 -7.96 2.24 -11.03
C PRO A 378 -7.78 1.08 -12.00
N THR A 379 -6.98 1.31 -13.04
CA THR A 379 -6.52 0.23 -13.91
C THR A 379 -5.58 -0.68 -13.13
N LEU A 380 -5.92 -1.97 -13.08
CA LEU A 380 -5.04 -3.02 -12.55
C LEU A 380 -4.37 -3.73 -13.72
N MET A 381 -3.08 -4.00 -13.58
CA MET A 381 -2.30 -4.76 -14.54
C MET A 381 -1.59 -5.91 -13.83
N VAL A 382 -1.38 -7.01 -14.56
CA VAL A 382 -0.67 -8.20 -14.08
C VAL A 382 0.57 -8.41 -14.95
N GLU A 383 1.74 -8.48 -14.33
CA GLU A 383 3.01 -8.76 -15.03
C GLU A 383 3.23 -10.27 -15.10
N GLN A 384 2.92 -10.87 -16.24
CA GLN A 384 2.98 -12.32 -16.42
C GLN A 384 4.40 -12.79 -16.71
N ASP A 385 4.69 -14.04 -16.34
CA ASP A 385 5.87 -14.72 -16.85
C ASP A 385 5.65 -15.11 -18.32
N PRO A 386 6.68 -15.08 -19.19
CA PRO A 386 6.55 -15.51 -20.57
C PRO A 386 6.05 -16.96 -20.66
N GLY A 387 5.06 -17.20 -21.52
CA GLY A 387 4.42 -18.51 -21.65
C GLY A 387 3.18 -18.71 -20.77
N GLU A 388 2.94 -17.92 -19.72
CA GLU A 388 1.76 -18.13 -18.85
C GLU A 388 0.43 -17.89 -19.58
N LEU A 389 0.42 -16.93 -20.50
CA LEU A 389 -0.75 -16.54 -21.27
C LEU A 389 -0.60 -16.68 -22.78
N ASP A 390 0.50 -17.26 -23.26
CA ASP A 390 0.68 -17.49 -24.70
C ASP A 390 -0.48 -18.35 -25.24
N ASP A 391 -1.12 -19.17 -24.39
CA ASP A 391 -2.33 -19.94 -24.69
C ASP A 391 -3.64 -19.14 -24.54
N LEU A 392 -3.68 -18.03 -23.78
CA LEU A 392 -4.88 -17.20 -23.61
C LEU A 392 -5.16 -16.28 -24.80
N ASP A 393 -4.15 -15.88 -25.56
CA ASP A 393 -4.36 -15.17 -26.83
C ASP A 393 -5.07 -16.06 -27.88
N TYR A 394 -5.00 -17.39 -27.71
CA TYR A 394 -5.77 -18.37 -28.49
C TYR A 394 -7.02 -18.88 -27.76
N TRP A 395 -7.30 -18.40 -26.56
CA TRP A 395 -8.46 -18.83 -25.80
C TRP A 395 -9.70 -18.12 -26.33
N GLU A 396 -10.43 -18.80 -27.20
CA GLU A 396 -11.80 -18.39 -27.53
C GLU A 396 -12.75 -18.79 -26.40
N PRO A 397 -13.48 -17.85 -25.77
CA PRO A 397 -14.47 -18.20 -24.77
C PRO A 397 -15.50 -19.15 -25.40
N THR A 398 -15.74 -20.27 -24.73
CA THR A 398 -16.74 -21.25 -25.19
C THR A 398 -18.10 -20.58 -25.39
N GLU A 399 -18.94 -21.10 -26.29
CA GLU A 399 -20.29 -20.57 -26.49
C GLU A 399 -21.11 -20.51 -25.20
N ALA A 400 -20.90 -21.46 -24.27
CA ALA A 400 -21.56 -21.48 -22.97
C ALA A 400 -21.17 -20.24 -22.13
N MET A 401 -19.88 -19.94 -22.05
CA MET A 401 -19.39 -18.75 -21.34
C MET A 401 -19.87 -17.46 -22.01
N ARG A 402 -19.89 -17.38 -23.35
CA ARG A 402 -20.47 -16.23 -24.08
C ARG A 402 -21.95 -16.05 -23.73
N ARG A 403 -22.73 -17.14 -23.66
CA ARG A 403 -24.15 -17.12 -23.25
C ARG A 403 -24.32 -16.62 -21.82
N ASP A 404 -23.50 -17.09 -20.88
CA ASP A 404 -23.56 -16.67 -19.48
C ASP A 404 -23.22 -15.18 -19.30
N PHE A 405 -22.19 -14.68 -19.98
CA PHE A 405 -21.85 -13.25 -19.99
C PHE A 405 -23.00 -12.39 -20.53
N LEU A 406 -23.66 -12.83 -21.60
CA LEU A 406 -24.80 -12.12 -22.16
C LEU A 406 -25.99 -12.13 -21.20
N LYS A 407 -26.25 -13.25 -20.54
CA LYS A 407 -27.31 -13.38 -19.53
C LYS A 407 -27.07 -12.45 -18.34
N GLU A 408 -25.85 -12.43 -17.80
CA GLU A 408 -25.51 -11.54 -16.67
C GLU A 408 -25.62 -10.06 -17.07
N LYS A 409 -25.22 -9.70 -18.29
CA LYS A 409 -25.38 -8.34 -18.84
C LYS A 409 -26.86 -7.97 -19.00
N GLN A 410 -27.72 -8.90 -19.41
CA GLN A 410 -29.17 -8.69 -19.47
C GLN A 410 -29.78 -8.51 -18.07
N GLU A 411 -29.42 -9.36 -17.11
CA GLU A 411 -29.89 -9.26 -15.72
C GLU A 411 -29.49 -7.94 -15.07
N LYS A 412 -28.25 -7.49 -15.29
CA LYS A 412 -27.77 -6.17 -14.83
C LYS A 412 -28.55 -5.01 -15.47
N LYS A 413 -28.94 -5.13 -16.74
CA LYS A 413 -29.79 -4.13 -17.41
C LYS A 413 -31.21 -4.11 -16.84
N LEU A 414 -31.80 -5.27 -16.55
CA LEU A 414 -33.13 -5.37 -15.95
C LEU A 414 -33.15 -4.80 -14.53
N LYS A 415 -32.15 -5.11 -13.70
CA LYS A 415 -31.99 -4.56 -12.34
C LYS A 415 -31.76 -3.04 -12.28
N LYS A 416 -31.38 -2.40 -13.39
CA LYS A 416 -31.26 -0.93 -13.48
C LYS A 416 -32.56 -0.25 -13.92
N LYS A 417 -33.50 -1.00 -14.52
CA LYS A 417 -34.79 -0.47 -15.00
C LYS A 417 -35.91 -0.63 -13.97
N ALA A 418 -35.80 -1.64 -13.10
CA ALA A 418 -36.58 -1.76 -11.88
C ALA A 418 -35.96 -0.88 -10.79
#